data_AF-A0A840DYR8-F1
#
_entry.id   AF-A0A840DYR8-F1
#
_cell.length_a   1.000
_cell.length_b   1.000
_cell.length_c   1.000
_cell.angle_alpha   90.00
_cell.angle_beta   90.00
_cell.angle_gamma   90.00
#
_symmetry.space_group_name_H-M   'P 1'
#
loop_
_entity.id
_entity.type
_entity.pdbx_description
1 polymer ?
#
loop_
_entity_poly.entity_id
_entity_poly.type
_entity_poly.pdbx_seq_one_letter_code
_entity_poly.pdbx_strand_id
1 'polypeptide(L)' 'MNKLRTLLSLLIEEKSLPRHYCDHPLKGDWVGYHDIHIEPDWLLIYRIEGDKLHLIRTGTHSDLFKD' A
#
# COMPACT_ATOMS: atom_id res chain seq x y z
N MET A 1 0.67 11.22 15.73
CA MET A 1 -0.14 10.25 14.94
C MET A 1 0.81 9.48 14.02
N ASN A 2 0.73 8.14 13.98
CA ASN A 2 1.63 7.30 13.18
C ASN A 2 1.22 7.36 11.68
N LYS A 3 2.15 7.63 10.75
CA LYS A 3 1.90 7.82 9.30
C LYS A 3 1.11 6.67 8.66
N LEU A 4 1.40 5.44 9.06
CA LEU A 4 0.66 4.25 8.60
C LEU A 4 -0.82 4.35 8.95
N ARG A 5 -1.17 4.79 10.17
CA ARG A 5 -2.58 4.91 10.57
C ARG A 5 -3.33 5.94 9.73
N THR A 6 -2.68 7.06 9.40
CA THR A 6 -3.28 8.07 8.50
C THR A 6 -3.58 7.47 7.14
N LEU A 7 -2.64 6.72 6.56
CA LEU A 7 -2.86 6.05 5.29
C LEU A 7 -4.00 5.04 5.37
N LEU A 8 -4.01 4.18 6.40
CA LEU A 8 -5.05 3.17 6.58
C LEU A 8 -6.44 3.80 6.73
N SER A 9 -6.57 4.92 7.45
CA SER A 9 -7.85 5.65 7.53
C SER A 9 -8.32 6.13 6.16
N LEU A 10 -7.42 6.65 5.31
CA LEU A 10 -7.80 7.06 3.96
C LEU A 10 -8.30 5.88 3.11
N LEU A 11 -7.61 4.74 3.19
CA LEU A 11 -8.00 3.52 2.47
C LEU A 11 -9.33 2.96 2.97
N ILE A 12 -9.53 2.88 4.29
CA ILE A 12 -10.76 2.35 4.91
C ILE A 12 -11.96 3.26 4.62
N GLU A 13 -11.76 4.57 4.62
CA GLU A 13 -12.82 5.55 4.36
C GLU A 13 -13.03 5.79 2.85
N GLU A 14 -12.35 5.04 1.97
CA GLU A 14 -12.40 5.18 0.51
C GLU A 14 -12.15 6.63 0.03
N LYS A 15 -11.27 7.34 0.73
CA LYS A 15 -10.90 8.72 0.40
C LYS A 15 -9.82 8.75 -0.67
N SER A 16 -9.83 9.81 -1.48
CA SER A 16 -8.75 10.06 -2.45
C SER A 16 -7.40 10.09 -1.76
N LEU A 17 -6.46 9.30 -2.28
CA LEU A 17 -5.08 9.29 -1.80
C LEU A 17 -4.31 10.51 -2.34
N PRO A 18 -3.61 11.26 -1.49
CA PRO A 18 -2.65 12.25 -1.93
C PRO A 18 -1.58 11.65 -2.86
N ARG A 19 -1.16 12.40 -3.88
CA ARG A 19 -0.19 11.94 -4.89
C ARG A 19 1.16 11.47 -4.32
N HIS A 20 1.56 11.99 -3.16
CA HIS A 20 2.82 11.62 -2.51
C HIS A 20 2.86 10.18 -2.00
N TYR A 21 1.70 9.52 -1.86
CA TYR A 21 1.65 8.10 -1.52
C TYR A 21 2.07 7.19 -2.69
N CYS A 22 2.18 7.72 -3.91
CA CYS A 22 2.66 6.96 -5.08
C CYS A 22 1.96 5.60 -5.27
N ASP A 23 0.66 5.51 -4.97
CA ASP A 23 -0.12 4.28 -5.12
C ASP A 23 -0.12 3.81 -6.58
N HIS A 24 0.24 2.56 -6.80
CA HIS A 24 0.22 1.97 -8.13
C HIS A 24 -0.02 0.46 -8.10
N PRO A 25 -0.69 -0.10 -9.11
CA PRO A 25 -0.90 -1.54 -9.21
C PRO A 25 0.42 -2.27 -9.49
N LEU A 26 0.60 -3.41 -8.81
CA LEU A 26 1.68 -4.34 -9.08
C LEU A 26 1.36 -5.21 -10.32
N LYS A 27 2.41 -5.85 -10.85
CA LYS A 27 2.36 -6.65 -12.09
C LYS A 27 2.81 -8.09 -11.84
N GLY A 28 2.64 -8.97 -12.83
CA GLY A 28 3.05 -10.38 -12.75
C GLY A 28 2.17 -11.17 -11.78
N ASP A 29 2.79 -11.97 -10.93
CA ASP A 29 2.07 -12.77 -9.91
C ASP A 29 1.35 -11.89 -8.86
N TRP A 30 1.64 -10.60 -8.84
CA TRP A 30 1.03 -9.60 -7.95
C TRP A 30 -0.09 -8.78 -8.62
N VAL A 31 -0.66 -9.26 -9.74
CA VAL A 31 -1.84 -8.62 -10.34
C VAL A 31 -2.99 -8.56 -9.33
N GLY A 32 -3.60 -7.37 -9.21
CA GLY A 32 -4.68 -7.10 -8.23
C GLY A 32 -4.19 -6.64 -6.86
N TYR A 33 -2.87 -6.57 -6.66
CA TYR A 33 -2.24 -5.92 -5.52
C TYR A 33 -1.72 -4.53 -5.89
N HIS A 34 -1.58 -3.68 -4.89
CA HIS A 34 -1.04 -2.33 -5.00
C HIS A 34 0.19 -2.20 -4.11
N ASP A 35 1.15 -1.40 -4.58
CA ASP A 35 2.26 -0.89 -3.79
C ASP A 35 2.03 0.62 -3.54
N ILE A 36 2.10 1.00 -2.27
CA ILE A 36 1.90 2.38 -1.82
C ILE A 36 2.99 2.79 -0.83
N HIS A 37 3.55 3.98 -1.05
CA HIS A 37 4.67 4.53 -0.30
C HIS A 37 4.18 5.35 0.89
N ILE A 38 4.43 4.87 2.11
CA ILE A 38 4.21 5.63 3.36
C ILE A 38 5.35 6.65 3.56
N GLU A 39 6.57 6.26 3.19
CA GLU A 39 7.77 7.10 3.08
C GLU A 39 8.60 6.64 1.86
N PRO A 40 9.65 7.39 1.45
CA PRO A 40 10.44 7.02 0.28
C PRO A 40 10.96 5.57 0.25
N ASP A 41 11.28 4.98 1.40
CA ASP A 41 11.68 3.56 1.53
C ASP A 41 10.84 2.82 2.58
N TRP A 42 9.56 3.17 2.72
CA TRP A 42 8.61 2.43 3.53
C TRP A 42 7.31 2.25 2.79
N LEU A 43 7.00 1.00 2.45
CA LEU A 43 5.93 0.61 1.55
C LEU A 43 4.89 -0.23 2.26
N LEU A 44 3.69 -0.28 1.71
CA LEU A 44 2.64 -1.23 2.04
C LEU A 44 2.17 -1.92 0.76
N ILE A 45 2.20 -3.25 0.75
CA ILE A 45 1.52 -4.05 -0.27
C ILE A 45 0.13 -4.39 0.25
N TYR A 46 -0.90 -4.01 -0.49
CA TYR A 46 -2.29 -4.24 -0.13
C TYR A 46 -3.15 -4.66 -1.33
N ARG A 47 -4.37 -5.11 -1.04
CA ARG A 47 -5.41 -5.40 -2.04
C ARG A 47 -6.76 -5.01 -1.45
N ILE A 48 -7.67 -4.56 -2.31
CA ILE A 48 -9.08 -4.37 -1.96
C ILE A 48 -9.89 -5.47 -2.66
N GLU A 49 -10.70 -6.19 -1.90
CA GLU A 49 -11.63 -7.22 -2.41
C GLU A 49 -13.01 -7.01 -1.81
N GLY A 50 -13.92 -6.44 -2.61
CA GLY A 50 -15.22 -6.00 -2.12
C GLY A 50 -15.06 -4.88 -1.09
N ASP A 51 -15.61 -5.08 0.10
CA ASP A 51 -15.54 -4.17 1.25
C ASP A 51 -14.32 -4.43 2.16
N LYS A 52 -13.42 -5.33 1.77
CA LYS A 52 -12.28 -5.75 2.59
C LYS A 52 -10.98 -5.16 2.09
N LEU A 53 -10.28 -4.47 2.98
CA LEU A 53 -8.88 -4.07 2.82
C LEU A 53 -7.95 -5.17 3.36
N HIS A 54 -7.21 -5.82 2.47
CA HIS A 54 -6.22 -6.83 2.81
C HIS A 54 -4.83 -6.20 2.88
N LEU A 55 -4.24 -6.18 4.07
CA LEU A 55 -2.87 -5.74 4.29
C LEU A 55 -1.93 -6.95 4.19
N ILE A 56 -1.05 -6.96 3.19
CA ILE A 56 -0.28 -8.16 2.84
C ILE A 56 1.10 -8.12 3.47
N ARG A 57 1.87 -7.05 3.20
CA ARG A 57 3.22 -6.84 3.72
C ARG A 57 3.54 -5.35 3.84
N THR A 58 4.45 -5.00 4.75
CA THR A 58 5.00 -3.63 4.84
C THR A 58 6.47 -3.72 5.24
N GLY A 59 7.30 -2.82 4.70
CA GLY A 59 8.75 -2.85 4.88
C GLY A 59 9.47 -1.91 3.91
N THR A 60 10.79 -2.04 3.83
CA THR A 60 11.60 -1.35 2.80
C THR A 60 11.45 -2.02 1.44
N HIS A 61 11.89 -1.38 0.35
CA HIS A 61 11.92 -2.02 -0.96
C HIS A 61 12.71 -3.33 -0.93
N SER A 62 13.84 -3.31 -0.21
CA SER A 62 14.72 -4.47 -0.06
C SER A 62 14.09 -5.60 0.76
N ASP A 63 13.18 -5.31 1.69
CA ASP A 63 12.50 -6.37 2.45
C ASP A 63 11.42 -7.06 1.64
N LEU A 64 10.81 -6.34 0.70
CA LEU A 64 9.61 -6.78 -0.01
C LEU A 64 9.89 -7.38 -1.39
N PHE A 65 10.93 -6.91 -2.08
CA PHE A 65 11.20 -7.25 -3.49
C PHE A 65 12.59 -7.84 -3.72
N LYS A 66 13.21 -8.48 -2.71
CA LYS A 66 14.45 -9.24 -2.94
C LYS A 66 14.21 -10.34 -3.99
N ASP A 67 15.03 -10.31 -5.03
CA ASP A 67 15.28 -11.43 -5.94
C ASP A 67 15.91 -12.63 -5.20
#